data_AF-A0AAE9WMZ8-F1
#
_entry.id   AF-A0AAE9WMZ8-F1
#
_cell.length_a   1.000
_cell.length_b   1.000
_cell.length_c   1.000
_cell.angle_alpha   90.00
_cell.angle_beta   90.00
_cell.angle_gamma   90.00
#
_symmetry.space_group_name_H-M   'P 1'
#
loop_
_entity.id
_entity.type
_entity.pdbx_description
1 polymer ?
#
loop_
_entity_poly.entity_id
_entity_poly.type
_entity_poly.pdbx_seq_one_letter_code
_entity_poly.pdbx_strand_id
1 'polypeptide(L)'
;MPNIIYRFLDFGKVGIAYGKPLNESRWILKPEIGQISKINSNLKNTCSLTLTPPQNFVLGQIIDVSYLYNYKYVNVRGLSKGKGFSGVIKRWGFHR
;
A
#
# COMPACT_ATOMS: atom_id res chain seq x y z
N MET A 1 -8.64 5.45 -8.31
CA MET A 1 -7.91 6.32 -7.37
C MET A 1 -6.45 6.31 -7.79
N PRO A 2 -5.79 7.47 -7.92
CA PRO A 2 -4.39 7.52 -8.29
C PRO A 2 -3.52 6.99 -7.13
N ASN A 3 -2.55 6.15 -7.46
CA ASN A 3 -1.52 5.71 -6.53
C ASN A 3 -0.22 6.41 -6.91
N ILE A 4 0.43 7.13 -5.99
CA ILE A 4 1.59 7.96 -6.30
C ILE A 4 2.83 7.45 -5.58
N ILE A 5 3.95 7.36 -6.29
CA ILE A 5 5.25 7.05 -5.69
C ILE A 5 5.77 8.29 -4.95
N TYR A 6 5.95 8.21 -3.63
CA TYR A 6 6.44 9.33 -2.82
C TYR A 6 7.86 9.16 -2.28
N ARG A 7 8.40 7.94 -2.23
CA ARG A 7 9.76 7.70 -1.70
C ARG A 7 10.38 6.43 -2.27
N PHE A 8 11.66 6.48 -2.61
CA PHE A 8 12.49 5.29 -2.81
C PHE A 8 13.14 4.88 -1.49
N LEU A 9 13.09 3.59 -1.19
CA LEU A 9 13.72 2.93 -0.05
C LEU A 9 14.89 2.09 -0.55
N ASP A 10 15.76 1.69 0.36
CA ASP A 10 16.87 0.78 0.06
C ASP A 10 16.36 -0.56 -0.50
N PHE A 11 17.22 -1.24 -1.26
CA PHE A 11 16.95 -2.56 -1.86
C PHE A 11 15.77 -2.57 -2.86
N GLY A 12 15.56 -1.47 -3.59
CA GLY A 12 14.53 -1.39 -4.64
C GLY A 12 13.10 -1.38 -4.11
N LYS A 13 12.91 -1.02 -2.84
CA LYS A 13 11.58 -0.81 -2.26
C LYS A 13 11.11 0.61 -2.54
N VAL A 14 9.79 0.79 -2.61
CA VAL A 14 9.15 2.08 -2.87
C VAL A 14 7.98 2.29 -1.95
N GLY A 15 7.88 3.51 -1.41
CA GLY A 15 6.72 4.01 -0.71
C GLY A 15 5.71 4.61 -1.70
N ILE A 16 4.48 4.10 -1.65
CA ILE A 16 3.35 4.57 -2.44
C ILE A 16 2.32 5.19 -1.51
N ALA A 17 1.81 6.35 -1.90
CA ALA A 17 0.70 7.04 -1.26
C ALA A 17 -0.59 6.78 -2.06
N TYR A 18 -1.68 6.44 -1.37
CA TYR A 18 -2.98 6.13 -1.96
C TYR A 18 -4.14 6.47 -1.03
N GLY A 19 -5.37 6.38 -1.54
CA GLY A 19 -6.58 6.44 -0.75
C GLY A 19 -7.06 7.86 -0.43
N LYS A 20 -7.35 8.12 0.86
CA LYS A 20 -8.03 9.33 1.32
C LYS A 20 -7.13 10.58 1.29
N PRO A 21 -7.72 11.78 1.17
CA PRO A 21 -6.95 13.01 1.25
C PRO A 21 -6.36 13.24 2.65
N LEU A 22 -5.25 13.98 2.70
CA LEU A 22 -4.57 14.37 3.94
C LEU A 22 -5.47 15.25 4.83
N ASN A 23 -6.32 16.09 4.23
CA ASN A 23 -7.18 17.04 4.95
C ASN A 23 -8.16 16.37 5.93
N GLU A 24 -8.53 15.11 5.69
CA GLU A 24 -9.43 14.35 6.56
C GLU A 24 -8.74 13.79 7.81
N SER A 25 -7.41 13.90 7.89
CA SER A 25 -6.61 13.10 8.79
C SER A 25 -5.86 13.92 9.83
N ARG A 26 -6.30 13.80 11.08
CA ARG A 26 -5.68 14.48 12.24
C ARG A 26 -4.43 13.77 12.78
N TRP A 27 -4.20 12.50 12.42
CA TRP A 27 -3.15 11.66 12.99
C TRP A 27 -2.19 11.16 11.90
N ILE A 28 -1.27 12.03 11.47
CA ILE A 28 -0.14 11.67 10.60
C ILE A 28 1.11 12.32 11.18
N LEU A 29 2.24 11.61 11.14
CA LEU A 29 3.52 12.14 11.61
C LEU A 29 3.99 13.25 10.66
N LYS A 30 4.40 14.39 11.23
CA LYS A 30 5.00 15.52 10.48
C LYS A 30 6.07 15.11 9.45
N PRO A 31 7.02 14.18 9.72
CA PRO A 31 8.00 13.75 8.71
C PRO A 31 7.37 13.08 7.48
N GLU A 32 6.30 12.30 7.64
CA GLU A 32 5.62 11.66 6.50
C GLU A 32 4.90 12.71 5.65
N ILE A 33 4.23 13.67 6.29
CA ILE A 33 3.59 14.80 5.60
C ILE A 33 4.61 15.57 4.76
N GLY A 34 5.79 15.85 5.32
CA GLY A 34 6.86 16.54 4.60
C GLY A 34 7.33 15.80 3.35
N GLN A 35 7.46 14.47 3.41
CA GLN A 35 7.83 13.65 2.24
C GLN A 35 6.74 13.66 1.16
N ILE A 36 5.48 13.52 1.57
CA ILE A 36 4.32 13.51 0.67
C ILE A 36 4.12 14.89 0.01
N SER A 37 4.32 15.97 0.78
CA SER A 37 4.24 17.35 0.31
C SER A 37 5.34 17.70 -0.69
N LYS A 38 6.54 17.11 -0.57
CA LYS A 38 7.64 17.32 -1.54
C LYS A 38 7.25 16.93 -2.97
N ILE A 39 6.27 16.04 -3.10
CA ILE A 39 5.82 15.44 -4.37
C ILE A 39 4.44 16.00 -4.77
N ASN A 40 3.95 17.02 -4.06
CA ASN A 40 2.65 17.66 -4.28
C ASN A 40 1.48 16.65 -4.27
N SER A 41 1.64 15.55 -3.53
CA SER A 41 0.59 14.53 -3.38
C SER A 41 -0.27 14.82 -2.16
N ASN A 42 -1.56 14.53 -2.24
CA ASN A 42 -2.53 14.72 -1.15
C ASN A 42 -3.18 13.38 -0.81
N LEU A 43 -2.37 12.35 -0.56
CA LEU A 43 -2.84 10.99 -0.29
C LEU A 43 -2.28 10.53 1.05
N LYS A 44 -3.15 9.99 1.90
CA LYS A 44 -2.83 9.62 3.29
C LYS A 44 -2.16 8.26 3.40
N ASN A 45 -2.76 7.23 2.82
CA ASN A 45 -2.37 5.86 3.15
C ASN A 45 -1.05 5.56 2.45
N THR A 46 -0.10 5.01 3.20
CA THR A 46 1.20 4.63 2.67
C THR A 46 1.33 3.11 2.63
N CYS A 47 1.96 2.58 1.58
CA CYS A 47 2.31 1.15 1.47
C CYS A 47 3.69 1.03 0.84
N SER A 48 4.46 0.03 1.26
CA SER A 48 5.73 -0.32 0.63
C SER A 48 5.55 -1.46 -0.37
N LEU A 49 6.07 -1.27 -1.58
CA LEU A 49 6.15 -2.29 -2.63
C LEU A 49 7.61 -2.50 -3.04
N THR A 50 7.92 -3.70 -3.51
CA THR A 50 9.24 -4.01 -4.09
C THR A 50 9.14 -3.86 -5.61
N LEU A 51 10.04 -3.07 -6.20
CA LEU A 51 10.12 -2.90 -7.65
C LEU A 51 11.10 -3.89 -8.26
N THR A 52 10.69 -4.50 -9.37
CA THR A 52 11.54 -5.35 -10.21
C THR A 52 11.23 -5.04 -11.67
N PRO A 53 12.15 -4.39 -12.45
CA PRO A 53 13.39 -3.69 -12.07
C PRO A 53 13.15 -2.26 -11.52
N PRO A 54 14.01 -1.75 -10.63
CA PRO A 54 13.81 -0.46 -9.95
C PRO A 54 14.07 0.77 -10.84
N GLN A 55 14.72 0.60 -11.99
CA GLN A 55 15.30 1.70 -12.78
C GLN A 55 14.27 2.49 -13.61
N ASN A 56 13.04 1.97 -13.75
CA ASN A 56 12.03 2.51 -14.67
C ASN A 56 11.02 3.46 -14.02
N PHE A 57 11.20 3.79 -12.74
CA PHE A 57 10.22 4.55 -11.97
C PHE A 57 10.80 5.88 -11.48
N VAL A 58 9.96 6.91 -11.48
CA VAL A 58 10.32 8.27 -11.05
C VAL A 58 9.49 8.67 -9.83
N LEU A 59 10.05 9.52 -8.96
CA LEU A 59 9.29 10.13 -7.87
C LEU A 59 8.12 10.95 -8.42
N GLY A 60 6.94 10.81 -7.83
CA GLY A 60 5.71 11.49 -8.27
C GLY A 60 4.96 10.82 -9.41
N GLN A 61 5.45 9.69 -9.91
CA GLN A 61 4.74 8.92 -10.93
C GLN A 61 3.42 8.36 -10.39
N ILE A 62 2.38 8.44 -11.22
CA ILE A 62 1.07 7.84 -10.98
C ILE A 62 1.09 6.39 -11.50
N ILE A 63 0.66 5.46 -10.65
CA ILE A 63 0.49 4.05 -10.95
C ILE A 63 -1.01 3.78 -11.10
N ASP A 64 -1.42 3.47 -12.33
CA ASP A 64 -2.80 3.15 -12.68
C ASP A 64 -3.09 1.65 -12.70
N VAL A 65 -4.37 1.30 -12.74
CA VAL A 65 -4.82 -0.10 -12.87
C VAL A 65 -4.40 -0.71 -14.21
N SER A 66 -4.08 0.12 -15.22
CA SER A 66 -3.61 -0.30 -16.54
C SER A 66 -2.39 -1.21 -16.50
N TYR A 67 -1.54 -1.10 -15.47
CA TYR A 67 -0.39 -2.00 -15.28
C TYR A 67 -0.80 -3.47 -15.08
N LEU A 68 -2.03 -3.73 -14.63
CA LEU A 68 -2.53 -5.09 -14.40
C LEU A 68 -3.10 -5.74 -15.67
N TYR A 69 -3.31 -4.99 -16.75
CA TYR A 69 -4.01 -5.47 -17.94
C TYR A 69 -3.27 -6.61 -18.66
N ASN A 70 -1.94 -6.62 -18.57
CA ASN A 70 -1.09 -7.62 -19.21
C ASN A 70 -0.90 -8.90 -18.38
N TYR A 71 -1.46 -8.96 -17.17
CA TYR A 71 -1.27 -10.09 -16.25
C TYR A 71 -2.53 -10.96 -16.15
N LYS A 72 -2.36 -12.27 -16.34
CA LYS A 72 -3.45 -13.25 -16.25
C LYS A 72 -3.86 -13.60 -14.81
N TYR A 73 -2.90 -13.55 -13.88
CA TYR A 73 -3.10 -13.90 -12.48
C TYR A 73 -2.55 -12.81 -11.57
N VAL A 74 -3.27 -12.54 -10.48
CA VAL A 74 -2.89 -11.54 -9.47
C VAL A 74 -2.97 -12.14 -8.08
N ASN A 75 -2.02 -11.78 -7.22
CA ASN A 75 -2.04 -12.16 -5.81
C ASN A 75 -2.63 -11.00 -4.99
N VAL A 76 -3.76 -11.26 -4.33
CA VAL A 76 -4.46 -10.26 -3.51
C VAL A 76 -4.14 -10.51 -2.04
N ARG A 77 -3.55 -9.51 -1.38
CA ARG A 77 -3.28 -9.55 0.07
C ARG A 77 -4.26 -8.63 0.79
N GLY A 78 -4.79 -9.10 1.91
CA GLY A 78 -5.68 -8.34 2.77
C GLY A 78 -5.72 -8.93 4.18
N LEU A 79 -6.14 -8.12 5.15
CA LEU A 79 -6.38 -8.61 6.50
C LEU A 79 -7.70 -9.39 6.51
N SER A 80 -7.63 -10.67 6.92
CA SER A 80 -8.83 -11.49 7.07
C SER A 80 -9.72 -10.96 8.19
N LYS A 81 -11.04 -11.19 8.08
CA LYS A 81 -11.99 -10.80 9.13
C LYS A 81 -11.66 -11.54 10.43
N GLY A 82 -11.47 -10.78 11.51
CA GLY A 82 -11.22 -11.34 12.84
C GLY A 82 -12.42 -12.18 13.30
N LYS A 83 -12.16 -13.43 13.72
CA LYS A 83 -13.19 -14.34 14.25
C LYS A 83 -13.35 -14.27 15.78
N GLY A 84 -12.60 -13.38 16.45
CA GLY A 84 -12.53 -13.29 17.91
C GLY A 84 -11.83 -14.51 18.53
N PHE A 85 -12.12 -14.77 19.81
CA PHE A 85 -11.74 -16.03 20.45
C PHE A 85 -12.40 -17.21 19.72
N SER A 86 -11.60 -18.20 19.33
CA SER A 86 -12.07 -19.36 18.54
C SER A 86 -11.60 -20.62 19.22
N GLY A 87 -12.55 -21.50 19.59
CA GLY A 87 -12.27 -22.82 20.12
C GLY A 87 -11.60 -23.75 19.11
N VAL A 88 -11.12 -24.90 19.58
CA VAL A 88 -10.24 -25.82 18.83
C VAL A 88 -10.90 -26.33 17.54
N ILE A 89 -12.19 -26.65 17.59
CA ILE A 89 -12.97 -27.09 16.42
C ILE A 89 -13.01 -25.99 15.34
N LYS A 90 -13.30 -24.74 15.73
CA LYS A 90 -13.43 -23.60 14.80
C LYS A 90 -12.08 -23.08 14.27
N ARG A 91 -11.02 -23.17 15.07
CA ARG A 91 -9.68 -22.68 14.71
C ARG A 91 -8.87 -23.72 13.93
N TRP A 92 -8.96 -24.99 14.32
CA TRP A 92 -8.09 -26.06 13.84
C TRP A 92 -8.83 -27.23 13.16
N GLY A 93 -10.16 -27.22 13.14
CA GLY A 93 -10.95 -28.26 12.46
C GLY A 93 -11.00 -29.60 13.20
N PHE A 94 -10.88 -29.61 14.53
CA PHE A 94 -10.95 -30.85 15.31
C PHE A 94 -12.34 -31.50 15.22
N HIS A 95 -12.36 -32.83 15.28
CA HIS A 95 -13.61 -33.59 15.32
C HIS A 95 -14.15 -33.65 16.76
N ARG A 96 -15.48 -33.76 16.87
CA ARG A 96 -16.21 -33.86 18.15
C ARG A 96 -16.06 -35.24 18.77
#